data_AF-A0A2N6VP55-F1
#
_entry.id   AF-A0A2N6VP55-F1
#
_cell.length_a   1.000
_cell.length_b   1.000
_cell.length_c   1.000
_cell.angle_alpha   90.00
_cell.angle_beta   90.00
_cell.angle_gamma   90.00
#
_symmetry.space_group_name_H-M   'P 1'
#
loop_
_entity.id
_entity.type
_entity.pdbx_description
1 polymer ?
#
loop_
_entity_poly.entity_id
_entity_poly.type
_entity_poly.pdbx_seq_one_letter_code
_entity_poly.pdbx_strand_id
1 'polypeptide(L)'
;MSSTNKTTLKRRGKGRGPISKRWIVWKRRFANPTGRDWVLLVTLVWVLGACALAFVSVLYTAIALAVCLVGLAFVRLSPRSSWWVNRSMIADVTTLMILAGLILTLALTVPGV
;
A
#
# COMPACT_ATOMS: atom_id res chain seq x y z
N MET A 1 23.13 23.71 -55.62
CA MET A 1 22.96 22.85 -54.43
C MET A 1 21.63 23.21 -53.77
N SER A 2 20.60 22.39 -53.97
CA SER A 2 19.23 22.69 -53.56
C SER A 2 18.93 22.15 -52.15
N SER A 3 18.29 22.98 -51.34
CA SER A 3 17.95 22.77 -49.94
C SER A 3 16.94 21.63 -49.73
N THR A 4 17.11 20.84 -48.68
CA THR A 4 15.97 20.19 -48.01
C THR A 4 16.30 19.97 -46.54
N ASN A 5 16.21 21.06 -45.77
CA ASN A 5 16.15 21.02 -44.32
C ASN A 5 14.81 20.37 -43.94
N LYS A 6 14.82 19.06 -43.65
CA LYS A 6 13.65 18.35 -43.12
C LYS A 6 13.47 18.80 -41.67
N THR A 7 12.74 19.90 -41.50
CA THR A 7 12.12 20.27 -40.23
C THR A 7 11.23 19.11 -39.82
N THR A 8 11.75 18.26 -38.95
CA THR A 8 10.98 17.24 -38.25
C THR A 8 9.99 17.97 -37.37
N LEU A 9 8.82 18.27 -37.93
CA LEU A 9 7.62 18.63 -37.21
C LEU A 9 7.35 17.51 -36.22
N LYS A 10 7.91 17.65 -35.02
CA LYS A 10 7.60 16.85 -33.86
C LYS A 10 6.15 17.17 -33.53
N ARG A 11 5.22 16.48 -34.18
CA ARG A 11 3.80 16.45 -33.79
C ARG A 11 3.81 16.10 -32.31
N ARG A 12 3.67 17.10 -31.45
CA ARG A 12 3.19 16.91 -30.08
C ARG A 12 1.75 16.45 -30.22
N GLY A 13 1.58 15.17 -30.62
CA GLY A 13 0.29 14.50 -30.62
C GLY A 13 -0.31 14.75 -29.25
N LYS A 14 -1.50 15.36 -29.25
CA LYS A 14 -2.25 15.81 -28.08
C LYS A 14 -2.05 14.78 -26.96
N GLY A 15 -1.14 15.11 -26.04
CA GLY A 15 -0.58 14.11 -25.15
C GLY A 15 -1.73 13.55 -24.32
N ARG A 16 -1.89 12.22 -24.34
CA ARG A 16 -2.80 11.51 -23.42
C ARG A 16 -2.69 12.18 -22.05
N GLY A 17 -3.81 12.70 -21.55
CA GLY A 17 -3.85 13.48 -20.30
C GLY A 17 -3.19 12.72 -19.14
N PRO A 18 -2.72 13.42 -18.11
CA PRO A 18 -1.95 12.81 -17.01
C PRO A 18 -2.67 11.61 -16.38
N ILE A 19 -4.00 11.67 -16.29
CA ILE A 19 -4.86 10.58 -15.81
C ILE A 19 -4.82 9.36 -16.74
N SER A 20 -4.95 9.55 -18.06
CA SER A 20 -4.90 8.43 -19.00
C SER A 20 -3.52 7.75 -19.07
N LYS A 21 -2.43 8.51 -18.87
CA LYS A 21 -1.09 7.93 -18.71
C LYS A 21 -0.97 7.13 -17.42
N ARG A 22 -1.43 7.69 -16.30
CA ARG A 22 -1.48 6.99 -15.00
C ARG A 22 -2.35 5.74 -15.06
N TRP A 23 -3.48 5.80 -15.76
CA TRP A 23 -4.37 4.67 -15.99
C TRP A 23 -3.70 3.55 -16.78
N ILE A 24 -2.96 3.86 -17.84
CA ILE A 24 -2.22 2.85 -18.62
C ILE A 24 -1.10 2.23 -17.79
N VAL A 25 -0.39 3.03 -16.99
CA VAL A 25 0.66 2.54 -16.09
C VAL A 25 0.04 1.66 -15.01
N TRP A 26 -1.07 2.08 -14.42
CA TRP A 26 -1.85 1.32 -13.45
C TRP A 26 -2.29 -0.02 -14.05
N LYS A 27 -2.93 0.00 -15.21
CA LYS A 27 -3.38 -1.20 -15.92
C LYS A 27 -2.23 -2.17 -16.22
N ARG A 28 -1.06 -1.65 -16.63
CA ARG A 28 0.14 -2.47 -16.86
C ARG A 28 0.72 -3.08 -15.58
N ARG A 29 0.64 -2.37 -14.44
CA ARG A 29 1.07 -2.92 -13.14
C ARG A 29 0.14 -4.04 -12.66
N PHE A 30 -1.17 -3.91 -12.84
CA PHE A 30 -2.12 -4.97 -12.46
C PHE A 30 -2.11 -6.17 -13.40
N ALA A 31 -1.62 -6.03 -14.64
CA ALA A 31 -1.44 -7.15 -15.56
C ALA A 31 -0.27 -8.07 -15.16
N ASN A 32 0.76 -7.54 -14.51
CA ASN A 32 1.91 -8.29 -13.97
C ASN A 32 2.16 -7.87 -12.51
N PRO A 33 1.30 -8.28 -11.57
CA PRO A 33 1.39 -7.84 -10.19
C PRO A 33 2.63 -8.41 -9.52
N THR A 34 3.39 -7.56 -8.84
CA THR A 34 4.52 -8.00 -8.03
C THR A 34 4.03 -8.55 -6.69
N GLY A 35 4.83 -9.38 -6.00
CA GLY A 35 4.45 -9.90 -4.68
C GLY A 35 4.12 -8.81 -3.65
N ARG A 36 4.70 -7.61 -3.80
CA ARG A 36 4.39 -6.44 -2.96
C ARG A 36 2.97 -5.92 -3.18
N ASP A 37 2.51 -5.90 -4.44
CA ASP A 37 1.16 -5.40 -4.78
C ASP A 37 0.09 -6.33 -4.18
N TRP A 38 0.35 -7.64 -4.17
CA TRP A 38 -0.52 -8.62 -3.50
C TRP A 38 -0.60 -8.40 -1.99
N VAL A 39 0.53 -8.16 -1.31
CA VAL A 39 0.54 -7.84 0.13
C VAL A 39 -0.27 -6.59 0.40
N LEU A 40 -0.10 -5.53 -0.40
CA LEU A 40 -0.87 -4.29 -0.25
C LEU A 40 -2.37 -4.51 -0.47
N LEU A 41 -2.75 -5.31 -1.47
CA LEU A 41 -4.17 -5.65 -1.71
C LEU A 41 -4.77 -6.44 -0.55
N VAL A 42 -4.08 -7.47 -0.05
CA VAL A 42 -4.53 -8.25 1.12
C VAL A 42 -4.68 -7.34 2.34
N THR A 43 -3.71 -6.46 2.57
CA THR A 43 -3.77 -5.49 3.68
C THR A 43 -4.95 -4.53 3.53
N LEU A 44 -5.20 -4.05 2.31
CA LEU A 44 -6.33 -3.16 2.03
C LEU A 44 -7.67 -3.87 2.31
N VAL A 45 -7.83 -5.11 1.84
CA VAL A 45 -9.02 -5.92 2.09
C VAL A 45 -9.18 -6.19 3.58
N TRP A 46 -8.09 -6.44 4.30
CA TRP A 46 -8.10 -6.64 5.74
C TRP A 46 -8.57 -5.40 6.50
N VAL A 47 -8.08 -4.22 6.13
CA VAL A 47 -8.52 -2.94 6.73
C VAL A 47 -10.00 -2.68 6.45
N LEU A 48 -10.49 -2.98 5.25
CA LEU A 48 -11.92 -2.89 4.93
C LEU A 48 -12.75 -3.87 5.78
N GLY A 49 -12.26 -5.09 5.99
CA GLY A 49 -12.87 -6.07 6.88
C GLY A 49 -12.90 -5.58 8.34
N ALA A 50 -11.80 -5.00 8.82
CA ALA A 50 -11.73 -4.39 10.14
C ALA A 50 -12.71 -3.20 10.28
N CYS A 51 -12.83 -2.34 9.27
CA CYS A 51 -13.84 -1.29 9.25
C CYS A 51 -15.28 -1.84 9.28
N ALA A 52 -15.54 -2.97 8.63
CA ALA A 52 -16.85 -3.63 8.70
C ALA A 52 -17.13 -4.20 10.11
N LEU A 53 -16.09 -4.74 10.78
CA LEU A 53 -16.19 -5.22 12.16
C LEU A 53 -16.47 -4.09 13.16
N ALA A 54 -16.18 -2.83 12.81
CA ALA A 54 -16.43 -1.67 13.67
C ALA A 54 -17.92 -1.44 13.94
N PHE A 55 -18.79 -1.90 13.03
CA PHE A 55 -20.24 -1.86 13.22
C PHE A 55 -20.74 -2.90 14.23
N VAL A 56 -19.96 -3.94 14.51
CA VAL A 56 -20.32 -5.01 15.45
C VAL A 56 -19.70 -4.76 16.82
N SER A 57 -18.39 -4.53 16.87
CA SER A 57 -17.74 -4.06 18.08
C SER A 57 -16.40 -3.38 17.80
N VAL A 58 -16.10 -2.38 18.62
CA VAL A 58 -14.81 -1.66 18.55
C VAL A 58 -13.66 -2.59 18.95
N LEU A 59 -13.93 -3.59 19.80
CA LEU A 59 -12.93 -4.53 20.31
C LEU A 59 -12.50 -5.53 19.23
N TYR A 60 -13.44 -6.08 18.46
CA TYR A 60 -13.11 -6.95 17.31
C TYR A 60 -12.34 -6.20 16.23
N THR A 61 -12.67 -4.92 16.03
CA THR A 61 -11.94 -4.05 15.10
C THR A 61 -10.51 -3.80 15.56
N ALA A 62 -10.32 -3.50 16.84
CA ALA A 62 -9.00 -3.27 17.42
C ALA A 62 -8.12 -4.52 17.35
N ILE A 63 -8.68 -5.70 17.64
CA ILE A 63 -7.97 -6.98 17.50
C ILE A 63 -7.60 -7.21 16.03
N ALA A 64 -8.54 -7.04 15.10
CA ALA A 64 -8.29 -7.25 13.67
C ALA A 64 -7.20 -6.31 13.14
N LEU A 65 -7.17 -5.05 13.57
CA LEU A 65 -6.13 -4.09 13.21
C LEU A 65 -4.77 -4.45 13.84
N ALA A 66 -4.75 -4.86 15.11
CA ALA A 66 -3.53 -5.30 15.78
C ALA A 66 -2.90 -6.51 15.07
N VAL A 67 -3.71 -7.51 14.70
CA VAL A 67 -3.27 -8.67 13.92
C VAL A 67 -2.74 -8.24 12.54
N CYS A 68 -3.39 -7.27 11.88
CA CYS A 68 -2.92 -6.74 10.61
C CYS A 68 -1.53 -6.08 10.72
N LEU A 69 -1.31 -5.27 11.76
CA LEU A 69 -0.05 -4.57 11.99
C LEU A 69 1.09 -5.54 12.32
N VAL A 70 0.80 -6.56 13.13
CA VAL A 70 1.74 -7.65 13.42
C VAL A 70 2.06 -8.44 12.15
N GLY A 71 1.05 -8.78 11.35
CA GLY A 71 1.24 -9.45 10.06
C GLY A 71 2.12 -8.66 9.10
N LEU A 72 1.93 -7.33 9.02
CA LEU A 72 2.79 -6.44 8.24
C LEU A 72 4.23 -6.40 8.75
N ALA A 73 4.44 -6.44 10.06
CA ALA A 73 5.77 -6.53 10.66
C ALA A 73 6.47 -7.84 10.27
N PHE A 74 5.75 -8.97 10.26
CA PHE A 74 6.29 -10.25 9.78
C PHE A 74 6.59 -10.25 8.28
N VAL A 75 5.73 -9.66 7.46
CA VAL A 75 6.03 -9.50 6.01
C VAL A 75 7.28 -8.64 5.82
N ARG A 76 7.50 -7.64 6.69
CA ARG A 76 8.70 -6.81 6.69
C ARG A 76 9.96 -7.59 7.07
N LEU A 77 9.83 -8.58 7.97
CA LEU A 77 10.88 -9.52 8.38
C LEU A 77 11.19 -10.58 7.32
N SER A 78 10.35 -10.75 6.30
CA SER A 78 10.56 -11.77 5.27
C SER A 78 11.82 -11.49 4.42
N PRO A 79 12.55 -12.55 3.99
CA PRO A 79 13.76 -12.44 3.18
C PRO A 79 13.50 -11.92 1.75
N ARG A 80 12.23 -11.68 1.37
CA ARG A 80 11.82 -10.88 0.19
C ARG A 80 12.04 -9.37 0.43
N SER A 81 13.12 -9.01 1.11
CA SER A 81 13.45 -7.66 1.58
C SER A 81 13.91 -6.73 0.45
N SER A 82 14.13 -7.24 -0.77
CA SER A 82 14.47 -6.41 -1.95
C SER A 82 13.40 -5.38 -2.32
N TRP A 83 12.19 -5.50 -1.78
CA TRP A 83 11.12 -4.52 -1.95
C TRP A 83 11.35 -3.22 -1.16
N TRP A 84 12.31 -3.22 -0.24
CA TRP A 84 12.43 -2.23 0.81
C TRP A 84 13.86 -1.72 1.04
N VAL A 85 14.66 -1.70 -0.02
CA VAL A 85 16.10 -1.41 0.01
C VAL A 85 16.45 0.00 0.55
N ASN A 86 15.46 0.88 0.72
CA ASN A 86 15.68 2.28 1.11
C ASN A 86 14.94 2.71 2.39
N ARG A 87 14.46 1.77 3.22
CA ARG A 87 13.69 2.07 4.43
C ARG A 87 14.15 1.22 5.61
N SER A 88 14.38 1.85 6.77
CA SER A 88 14.81 1.15 7.99
C SER A 88 13.79 0.10 8.40
N MET A 89 14.20 -1.16 8.29
CA MET A 89 13.37 -2.31 8.65
C MET A 89 13.04 -2.33 10.15
N ILE A 90 14.01 -1.98 10.99
CA ILE A 90 13.85 -1.97 12.44
C ILE A 90 12.85 -0.90 12.86
N ALA A 91 12.97 0.32 12.33
CA ALA A 91 12.05 1.42 12.65
C ALA A 91 10.61 1.11 12.20
N ASP A 92 10.42 0.46 11.05
CA ASP A 92 9.10 0.05 10.58
C ASP A 92 8.49 -1.01 11.49
N VAL A 93 9.25 -2.04 11.87
CA VAL A 93 8.76 -3.13 12.73
C VAL A 93 8.43 -2.62 14.13
N THR A 94 9.29 -1.79 14.72
CA THR A 94 9.04 -1.25 16.07
C THR A 94 7.82 -0.33 16.09
N THR A 95 7.67 0.56 15.11
CA THR A 95 6.49 1.44 15.02
C THR A 95 5.20 0.65 14.83
N LEU A 96 5.20 -0.38 13.97
CA LEU A 96 4.02 -1.26 13.79
C LEU A 96 3.65 -2.01 15.06
N MET A 97 4.64 -2.55 15.79
CA MET A 97 4.40 -3.30 17.04
C MET A 97 3.93 -2.40 18.18
N ILE A 98 4.52 -1.20 18.32
CA ILE A 98 4.08 -0.19 19.30
C ILE A 98 2.64 0.23 19.00
N LEU A 99 2.33 0.52 17.74
CA LEU A 99 0.98 0.91 17.34
C LEU A 99 -0.04 -0.21 17.60
N ALA A 100 0.30 -1.47 17.29
CA ALA A 100 -0.55 -2.62 17.57
C ALA A 100 -0.82 -2.76 19.08
N GLY A 101 0.22 -2.63 19.90
CA GLY A 101 0.11 -2.66 21.35
C GLY A 101 -0.75 -1.51 21.89
N LEU A 102 -0.57 -0.31 21.36
CA LEU A 102 -1.33 0.88 21.73
C LEU A 102 -2.82 0.73 21.40
N ILE A 103 -3.15 0.24 20.20
CA ILE A 103 -4.54 0.00 19.78
C ILE A 103 -5.20 -1.04 20.69
N LEU A 104 -4.50 -2.12 21.01
CA LEU A 104 -5.01 -3.18 21.86
C LEU A 104 -5.21 -2.71 23.31
N THR A 105 -4.24 -1.96 23.87
CA THR A 105 -4.38 -1.39 25.22
C THR A 105 -5.51 -0.37 25.27
N LEU A 106 -5.66 0.50 24.27
CA LEU A 106 -6.79 1.42 24.20
C LEU A 106 -8.13 0.66 24.17
N ALA A 107 -8.24 -0.38 23.35
CA ALA A 107 -9.47 -1.15 23.25
C ALA A 107 -9.84 -1.92 24.52
N LEU A 108 -8.86 -2.32 25.34
CA LEU A 108 -9.08 -3.02 26.61
C LEU A 108 -9.32 -2.06 27.78
N THR A 109 -8.78 -0.84 27.72
CA THR A 109 -8.87 0.16 28.80
C THR A 109 -10.09 1.06 28.69
N VAL A 110 -10.75 1.15 27.53
CA VAL A 110 -12.00 1.90 27.36
C VAL A 110 -13.16 1.05 27.88
N PRO A 111 -13.77 1.42 29.03
CA PRO A 111 -14.91 0.68 29.55
C PRO A 111 -16.15 1.00 28.71
N GLY A 112 -16.85 -0.03 28.24
CA GLY A 112 -18.12 0.13 27.50
C GLY A 112 -18.08 -0.21 26.02
N VAL A 113 -17.07 -0.97 25.56
CA VAL A 113 -17.21 -1.84 24.37
C VAL A 113 -17.81 -3.18 24.76
#